data_AF-A0A2I0T087-F1
#
_entry.id   AF-A0A2I0T087-F1
#
_cell.length_a   1.000
_cell.length_b   1.000
_cell.length_c   1.000
_cell.angle_alpha   90.00
_cell.angle_beta   90.00
_cell.angle_gamma   90.00
#
_symmetry.space_group_name_H-M   'P 1'
#
loop_
_entity.id
_entity.type
_entity.pdbx_description
1 polymer ?
#
loop_
_entity_poly.entity_id
_entity_poly.type
_entity_poly.pdbx_seq_one_letter_code
_entity_poly.pdbx_strand_id
1 'polypeptide(L)'
;MLDWCFKRRAVDLKKITMFVLDEADIMINTQGLSCQSIRIQRALPKGCQMLLFSATFKETVRAFAVQIVSNPIVIKLREEELTLSNIRQYFFVCRSREEKYQALCNIYGSITIGQAMIFCQVKRLIGDVRASGW
;
A
#
# COMPACT_ATOMS: atom_id res chain seq x y z
N MET A 1 -11.56 1.00 -12.92
CA MET A 1 -11.23 2.44 -12.89
C MET A 1 -11.28 3.05 -14.29
N LEU A 2 -10.50 2.56 -15.25
CA LEU A 2 -10.46 3.10 -16.63
C LEU A 2 -11.83 3.22 -17.32
N ASP A 3 -12.73 2.25 -17.14
CA ASP A 3 -14.06 2.30 -17.75
C ASP A 3 -14.92 3.48 -17.26
N TRP A 4 -14.70 3.95 -16.03
CA TRP A 4 -15.42 5.11 -15.48
C TRP A 4 -14.96 6.42 -16.13
N CYS A 5 -13.65 6.54 -16.38
CA CYS A 5 -13.08 7.72 -17.04
C CYS A 5 -13.36 7.72 -18.55
N PHE A 6 -13.17 6.58 -19.23
CA PHE A 6 -13.15 6.52 -20.70
C PHE A 6 -14.44 6.01 -21.34
N LYS A 7 -15.10 4.99 -20.77
CA LYS A 7 -16.32 4.40 -21.36
C LYS A 7 -17.59 5.08 -20.86
N ARG A 8 -17.69 5.32 -19.56
CA ARG A 8 -18.86 5.93 -18.92
C ARG A 8 -18.81 7.45 -18.87
N ARG A 9 -17.64 8.06 -19.14
CA ARG A 9 -17.39 9.52 -19.02
C ARG A 9 -17.95 10.11 -17.73
N ALA A 10 -17.88 9.36 -16.63
CA ALA A 10 -18.38 9.80 -15.34
C ALA A 10 -17.49 10.92 -14.74
N VAL A 11 -16.24 11.02 -15.21
CA VAL A 11 -15.27 12.03 -14.79
C VAL A 11 -14.73 12.73 -16.02
N ASP A 12 -14.85 14.06 -16.05
CA ASP A 12 -14.23 14.89 -17.08
C ASP A 12 -12.76 15.15 -16.75
N LEU A 13 -11.87 14.39 -17.39
CA LEU A 13 -10.43 14.47 -17.20
C LEU A 13 -9.85 15.85 -17.56
N LYS A 14 -10.54 16.63 -18.41
CA LYS A 14 -10.05 17.96 -18.83
C LYS A 14 -10.09 19.00 -17.72
N LYS A 15 -10.92 18.79 -16.70
CA LYS A 15 -11.08 19.70 -15.55
C LYS A 15 -10.18 19.34 -14.38
N ILE A 16 -9.44 18.23 -14.47
CA ILE A 16 -8.55 17.79 -13.40
C ILE A 16 -7.30 18.66 -13.41
N THR A 17 -7.04 19.31 -12.29
CA THR A 17 -5.88 20.19 -12.06
C THR A 17 -4.77 19.51 -11.28
N MET A 18 -5.08 18.42 -10.58
CA MET A 18 -4.12 17.70 -9.73
C MET A 18 -4.33 16.19 -9.84
N PHE A 19 -3.24 15.44 -9.96
CA PHE A 19 -3.20 13.99 -9.98
C PHE A 19 -2.18 13.46 -8.99
N VAL A 20 -2.65 12.64 -8.05
CA VAL A 20 -1.85 12.09 -6.96
C VAL A 20 -1.81 10.57 -7.08
N LEU A 21 -0.61 10.01 -7.04
CA LEU A 21 -0.36 8.58 -6.87
C LEU A 21 0.18 8.35 -5.47
N ASP A 22 -0.52 7.52 -4.70
CA ASP A 22 -0.12 7.13 -3.35
C ASP A 22 0.26 5.64 -3.32
N GLU A 23 1.16 5.27 -2.41
CA GLU A 23 1.72 3.91 -2.28
C GLU A 23 2.22 3.34 -3.63
N ALA A 24 3.06 4.12 -4.33
CA ALA A 24 3.48 3.79 -5.69
C ALA A 24 4.24 2.46 -5.82
N ASP A 25 4.90 1.99 -4.76
CA ASP A 25 5.53 0.69 -4.71
C ASP A 25 4.51 -0.47 -4.76
N ILE A 26 3.39 -0.36 -4.03
CA ILE A 26 2.27 -1.30 -4.12
C ILE A 26 1.63 -1.24 -5.51
N MET A 27 1.47 -0.04 -6.07
CA MET A 27 0.89 0.16 -7.40
C MET A 27 1.67 -0.55 -8.51
N ILE A 28 3.01 -0.60 -8.41
CA ILE A 28 3.87 -1.28 -9.39
C ILE A 28 3.82 -2.79 -9.21
N ASN A 29 3.81 -3.25 -7.97
CA ASN A 29 3.76 -4.69 -7.65
C ASN A 29 2.40 -5.31 -8.00
N THR A 30 1.33 -4.51 -8.07
CA THR A 30 0.00 -5.01 -8.40
C THR A 30 -0.22 -5.03 -9.90
N GLN A 31 -0.52 -6.21 -10.43
CA GLN A 31 -0.62 -6.44 -11.87
C GLN A 31 -1.63 -5.49 -12.53
N GLY A 32 -1.13 -4.70 -13.50
CA GLY A 32 -1.93 -3.82 -14.34
C GLY A 32 -2.15 -2.40 -13.82
N LEU A 33 -1.97 -2.12 -12.51
CA LEU A 33 -2.20 -0.79 -11.94
C LEU A 33 -1.22 0.27 -12.47
N SER A 34 0.03 -0.09 -12.68
CA SER A 34 1.04 0.76 -13.32
C SER A 34 0.59 1.20 -14.73
N CYS A 35 0.17 0.25 -15.57
CA CYS A 35 -0.34 0.52 -16.91
C CYS A 35 -1.62 1.37 -16.90
N GLN A 36 -2.54 1.13 -15.96
CA GLN A 36 -3.76 1.96 -15.84
C GLN A 36 -3.41 3.41 -15.47
N SER A 37 -2.46 3.60 -14.56
CA SER A 37 -2.04 4.92 -14.08
C SER A 37 -1.38 5.74 -15.19
N ILE A 38 -0.52 5.12 -15.99
CA ILE A 38 0.07 5.77 -17.18
C ILE A 38 -1.02 6.16 -18.19
N ARG A 39 -2.04 5.32 -18.39
CA ARG A 39 -3.15 5.64 -19.30
C ARG A 39 -3.98 6.82 -18.82
N ILE A 40 -4.22 6.94 -17.51
CA ILE A 40 -4.91 8.08 -16.93
C ILE A 40 -4.03 9.33 -17.09
N GLN A 41 -2.74 9.25 -16.74
CA GLN A 41 -1.78 10.34 -16.89
C GLN A 41 -1.77 10.93 -18.31
N ARG A 42 -1.73 10.08 -19.34
CA ARG A 42 -1.73 10.52 -20.74
C ARG A 42 -3.00 11.22 -21.19
N ALA A 43 -4.11 10.99 -20.49
CA ALA A 43 -5.39 11.60 -20.78
C ALA A 43 -5.66 12.90 -19.98
N LEU A 44 -4.79 13.23 -19.02
CA LEU A 44 -4.88 14.46 -18.25
C LEU A 44 -4.32 15.66 -19.04
N PRO A 45 -4.78 16.88 -18.73
CA PRO A 45 -4.25 18.10 -19.33
C PRO A 45 -2.79 18.34 -18.92
N LYS A 46 -2.01 18.97 -19.82
CA LYS A 46 -0.59 19.27 -19.59
C LYS A 46 -0.32 20.20 -18.39
N GLY A 47 -1.31 20.99 -17.98
CA GLY A 47 -1.23 21.86 -16.80
C GLY A 47 -1.58 21.18 -15.49
N CYS A 48 -1.86 19.86 -15.50
CA CYS A 48 -2.16 19.12 -14.28
C CYS A 48 -0.92 18.95 -13.42
N GLN A 49 -0.99 19.35 -12.16
CA GLN A 49 0.04 19.09 -11.17
C GLN A 49 0.08 17.59 -10.87
N MET A 50 1.28 17.01 -10.83
CA MET A 50 1.47 15.58 -10.63
C MET A 50 2.26 15.35 -9.34
N LEU A 51 1.72 14.51 -8.45
CA LEU A 51 2.36 14.12 -7.19
C LEU A 51 2.45 12.60 -7.11
N LEU A 52 3.55 12.11 -6.55
CA LEU A 52 3.77 10.69 -6.30
C LEU A 52 4.36 10.51 -4.91
N PHE A 53 3.72 9.66 -4.11
CA PHE A 53 4.12 9.28 -2.77
C PHE A 53 4.39 7.77 -2.74
N SER A 54 5.44 7.37 -2.03
CA SER A 54 5.82 5.97 -1.87
C SER A 54 6.65 5.81 -0.61
N ALA A 55 6.35 4.78 0.18
CA ALA A 55 7.13 4.44 1.36
C ALA A 55 8.53 3.93 1.00
N THR A 56 8.64 3.18 -0.10
CA THR A 56 9.92 2.68 -0.61
C THR A 56 10.33 3.35 -1.92
N PHE A 57 11.63 3.58 -2.11
CA PHE A 57 12.17 4.21 -3.32
C PHE A 57 13.16 3.32 -4.06
N LYS A 58 12.73 2.10 -4.39
CA LYS A 58 13.50 1.16 -5.22
C LYS A 58 13.62 1.68 -6.66
N GLU A 59 14.57 1.14 -7.43
CA GLU A 59 14.82 1.57 -8.81
C GLU A 59 13.59 1.42 -9.72
N THR A 60 12.76 0.39 -9.49
CA THR A 60 11.49 0.20 -10.21
C THR A 60 10.50 1.34 -9.96
N VAL A 61 10.39 1.80 -8.71
CA VAL A 61 9.55 2.94 -8.32
C VAL A 61 10.08 4.23 -8.93
N ARG A 62 11.41 4.41 -8.90
CA ARG A 62 12.07 5.55 -9.54
C ARG A 62 11.80 5.63 -11.04
N ALA A 63 11.96 4.52 -11.76
CA ALA A 63 11.72 4.45 -13.19
C ALA A 63 10.26 4.79 -13.52
N PHE A 64 9.31 4.29 -12.73
CA PHE A 64 7.90 4.63 -12.86
C PHE A 64 7.60 6.10 -12.57
N ALA A 65 8.20 6.67 -11.53
CA ALA A 65 8.00 8.07 -11.15
C ALA A 65 8.45 9.04 -12.25
N VAL A 66 9.59 8.76 -12.91
CA VAL A 66 10.10 9.57 -14.03
C VAL A 66 9.17 9.50 -15.26
N GLN A 67 8.48 8.38 -15.46
CA GLN A 67 7.52 8.24 -16.56
C GLN A 67 6.21 9.00 -16.30
N ILE A 68 5.79 9.12 -15.04
CA ILE A 68 4.55 9.78 -14.66
C ILE A 68 4.75 11.29 -14.52
N VAL A 69 5.76 11.72 -13.75
CA VAL A 69 5.99 13.12 -13.37
C VAL A 69 7.12 13.71 -14.21
N SER A 70 6.79 14.69 -15.04
CA SER A 70 7.79 15.44 -15.82
C SER A 70 8.46 16.50 -14.95
N ASN A 71 9.80 16.53 -14.94
CA ASN A 71 10.61 17.46 -14.14
C ASN A 71 10.23 17.51 -12.64
N PRO A 72 10.31 16.38 -11.90
CA PRO A 72 9.88 16.31 -10.51
C PRO A 72 10.86 17.01 -9.56
N ILE A 73 10.31 17.70 -8.55
CA ILE A 73 11.05 18.00 -7.33
C ILE A 73 11.06 16.74 -6.49
N VAL A 74 12.25 16.23 -6.17
CA VAL A 74 12.41 14.96 -5.47
C VAL A 74 12.78 15.22 -4.02
N ILE A 75 11.86 14.96 -3.12
CA ILE A 75 12.08 15.01 -1.66
C ILE A 75 12.30 13.58 -1.20
N LYS A 76 13.48 13.31 -0.64
CA LYS A 76 13.82 12.00 -0.07
C LYS A 76 14.18 12.18 1.40
N LEU A 77 13.54 11.40 2.25
CA LEU A 77 14.07 11.17 3.58
C LEU A 77 15.25 10.21 3.43
N ARG A 78 16.38 10.50 4.10
CA ARG A 78 17.45 9.51 4.21
C ARG A 78 16.88 8.30 4.95
N GLU A 79 17.24 7.09 4.53
CA GLU A 79 17.18 5.91 5.40
C GLU A 79 18.20 6.14 6.53
N GLU A 80 17.96 7.12 7.41
CA GLU A 80 18.36 6.94 8.80
C GLU A 80 17.70 5.63 9.18
N GLU A 81 18.52 4.66 9.60
CA GLU A 81 18.09 3.30 9.89
C GLU A 81 16.66 3.35 10.42
N LEU A 82 15.74 2.64 9.76
CA LEU A 82 14.42 2.34 10.30
C LEU A 82 14.60 1.46 11.56
N THR A 83 15.49 1.83 12.46
CA THR A 83 15.46 1.48 13.86
C THR A 83 14.21 2.16 14.37
N LEU A 84 13.11 1.41 14.24
CA LEU A 84 11.92 1.55 15.05
C LEU A 84 12.33 1.34 16.52
N SER A 85 13.21 2.17 17.05
CA SER A 85 13.80 2.08 18.39
C SER A 85 12.70 2.16 19.46
N ASN A 86 11.58 2.77 19.10
CA ASN A 86 10.34 2.82 19.85
C ASN A 86 9.43 1.59 19.66
N ILE A 87 9.64 0.74 18.64
CA ILE A 87 8.86 -0.48 18.42
C ILE A 87 9.64 -1.70 18.90
N ARG A 88 9.14 -2.31 19.97
CA ARG A 88 9.66 -3.58 20.45
C ARG A 88 9.15 -4.71 19.55
N GLN A 89 10.08 -5.40 18.89
CA GLN A 89 9.78 -6.49 17.98
C GLN A 89 10.03 -7.84 18.67
N TYR A 90 9.08 -8.75 18.56
CA TYR A 90 9.15 -10.09 19.15
C TYR A 90 8.76 -11.13 18.10
N PHE A 91 9.29 -12.35 18.23
CA PHE A 91 8.88 -13.49 17.42
C PHE A 91 8.61 -14.71 18.31
N PHE A 92 7.71 -15.57 17.85
CA PHE A 92 7.37 -16.82 18.51
C PHE A 92 7.58 -17.97 17.52
N VAL A 93 8.25 -19.03 17.97
CA VAL A 93 8.41 -20.24 17.19
C VAL A 93 7.21 -21.14 17.48
N CYS A 94 6.39 -21.41 16.46
CA CYS A 94 5.25 -22.31 16.55
C CYS A 94 5.42 -23.45 15.54
N ARG A 95 5.15 -24.69 15.94
CA ARG A 95 5.27 -25.90 15.13
C ARG A 95 4.02 -26.18 14.31
N SER A 96 2.85 -25.75 14.79
CA SER A 96 1.58 -25.89 14.09
C SER A 96 0.75 -24.61 14.10
N ARG A 97 -0.34 -24.62 13.34
CA ARG A 97 -1.28 -23.50 13.27
C ARG A 97 -2.06 -23.33 14.58
N GLU A 98 -2.40 -24.45 15.21
CA GLU A 98 -3.11 -24.49 16.49
C GLU A 98 -2.24 -23.87 17.59
N GLU A 99 -0.94 -24.16 17.59
CA GLU A 99 0.02 -23.54 18.51
C GLU A 99 0.14 -22.04 18.29
N LYS A 100 0.12 -21.58 17.02
CA LYS A 100 0.10 -20.15 16.69
C LYS A 100 -1.18 -19.46 17.20
N TYR A 101 -2.33 -20.13 17.11
CA TYR A 101 -3.59 -19.62 17.63
C TYR A 101 -3.58 -19.54 19.16
N GLN A 102 -3.09 -20.58 19.84
CA GLN A 102 -2.94 -20.59 21.30
C GLN A 102 -1.99 -19.49 21.78
N ALA A 103 -0.86 -19.30 21.11
CA ALA A 103 0.08 -18.22 21.42
C ALA A 103 -0.59 -16.84 21.28
N LEU A 104 -1.40 -16.63 20.24
CA LEU A 104 -2.17 -15.41 20.05
C LEU A 104 -3.16 -15.18 21.20
N CYS A 105 -3.94 -16.20 21.58
CA CYS A 105 -4.87 -16.13 22.71
C CYS A 105 -4.15 -15.78 24.02
N ASN A 106 -2.98 -16.38 24.28
CA ASN A 106 -2.19 -16.11 25.46
C ASN A 106 -1.70 -14.65 25.51
N ILE A 107 -1.30 -14.07 24.37
CA ILE A 107 -0.87 -12.67 24.28
C ILE A 107 -2.02 -11.72 24.66
N TYR A 108 -3.22 -11.94 24.12
CA TYR A 108 -4.39 -11.14 24.44
C TYR A 108 -4.91 -11.35 25.87
N GLY A 109 -4.73 -12.55 26.43
CA GLY A 109 -5.06 -12.83 27.83
C GLY A 109 -4.07 -12.21 28.82
N SER A 110 -2.82 -12.00 28.41
CA SER A 110 -1.74 -11.53 29.28
C SER A 110 -1.51 -10.01 29.23
N ILE A 111 -1.99 -9.33 28.19
CA ILE A 111 -1.74 -7.91 27.95
C ILE A 111 -3.06 -7.21 27.62
N THR A 112 -3.29 -6.05 28.21
CA THR A 112 -4.42 -5.19 27.84
C THR A 112 -4.16 -4.56 26.47
N ILE A 113 -4.83 -5.07 25.45
CA ILE A 113 -4.73 -4.59 24.06
C ILE A 113 -5.98 -3.79 23.74
N GLY A 114 -5.82 -2.50 23.41
CA GLY A 114 -6.94 -1.65 22.98
C GLY A 114 -7.38 -1.97 21.54
N GLN A 115 -6.46 -1.82 20.59
CA GLN A 115 -6.67 -2.19 19.19
C GLN A 115 -5.41 -2.87 18.66
N ALA A 116 -5.60 -3.88 17.81
CA ALA A 116 -4.51 -4.60 17.18
C ALA A 116 -4.89 -5.04 15.76
N MET A 117 -3.86 -5.16 14.91
CA MET A 117 -4.01 -5.59 13.53
C MET A 117 -3.30 -6.93 13.33
N ILE A 118 -4.02 -7.94 12.83
CA ILE A 118 -3.48 -9.29 12.59
C ILE A 118 -3.42 -9.53 11.08
N PHE A 119 -2.20 -9.71 10.57
CA PHE A 119 -1.98 -10.02 9.16
C PHE A 119 -1.94 -11.54 8.92
N CYS A 120 -2.73 -12.02 7.96
CA CYS A 120 -2.76 -13.43 7.56
C CYS A 120 -2.53 -13.55 6.04
N GLN A 121 -1.74 -14.54 5.63
CA GLN A 121 -1.33 -14.68 4.23
C GLN A 121 -2.45 -15.14 3.29
N VAL A 122 -3.36 -16.01 3.77
CA VAL A 122 -4.42 -16.61 2.94
C VAL A 122 -5.79 -16.19 3.45
N LYS A 123 -6.66 -15.72 2.55
CA LYS A 123 -8.02 -15.25 2.89
C LYS A 123 -8.86 -16.27 3.67
N ARG A 124 -8.70 -17.56 3.39
CA ARG A 124 -9.39 -18.64 4.11
C ARG A 124 -9.07 -18.62 5.61
N LEU A 125 -7.81 -18.32 5.96
CA LEU A 125 -7.35 -18.28 7.35
C LEU A 125 -8.01 -17.13 8.14
N ILE A 126 -8.40 -16.05 7.45
CA ILE A 126 -9.11 -14.91 8.04
C ILE A 126 -10.50 -15.34 8.52
N GLY A 127 -11.17 -16.20 7.74
CA GLY A 127 -12.48 -16.75 8.10
C GLY A 127 -12.42 -17.54 9.40
N ASP A 128 -11.40 -18.38 9.58
CA ASP A 128 -11.24 -19.20 10.78
C ASP A 128 -10.93 -18.34 12.03
N VAL A 129 -10.12 -17.29 11.90
CA VAL A 129 -9.84 -16.34 13.01
C VAL A 129 -11.13 -15.62 13.40
N ARG A 130 -11.88 -15.11 12.42
CA ARG A 130 -13.14 -14.39 12.66
C ARG A 130 -14.24 -15.28 13.26
N ALA A 131 -14.34 -16.53 12.80
CA ALA A 131 -15.28 -17.51 13.34
C ALA A 131 -14.95 -17.89 14.80
N SER A 132 -13.69 -17.71 15.21
CA SER A 132 -13.23 -18.00 16.57
C SER A 132 -13.47 -16.85 17.56
N GLY A 133 -14.30 -15.86 17.20
CA GLY A 133 -14.72 -14.77 18.08
C GLY A 133 -13.88 -13.48 18.01
N TRP A 134 -13.17 -13.27 16.90
CA TRP A 134 -12.29 -12.11 16.66
C TRP A 134 -12.82 -11.19 15.56
#